data_AF-A0A819JA59-F1
#
_entry.id   AF-A0A819JA59-F1
#
_cell.length_a   1.000
_cell.length_b   1.000
_cell.length_c   1.000
_cell.angle_alpha   90.00
_cell.angle_beta   90.00
_cell.angle_gamma   90.00
#
_symmetry.space_group_name_H-M   'P 1'
#
loop_
_entity.id
_entity.type
_entity.pdbx_description
1 polymer ?
#
loop_
_entity_poly.entity_id
_entity_poly.type
_entity_poly.pdbx_seq_one_letter_code
_entity_poly.pdbx_strand_id
1 'polypeptide(L)'
;NELRQTVSIVVDIASVFDPNDIDIFFLNCQRMRNVRHTEQLIPVFAIPPAGSTPIVRMLRQVLQEKQVEIQERKLLILIATDGVPTDDGGQQHIKRVWM
;
A
#
# COMPACT_ATOMS: atom_id res chain seq x y z
N ASN A 1 -6.50 -5.71 -15.09
CA ASN A 1 -5.33 -5.31 -14.29
C ASN A 1 -5.46 -6.01 -12.94
N GLU A 2 -4.52 -6.90 -12.64
CA GLU A 2 -4.54 -7.79 -11.46
C GLU A 2 -4.56 -7.02 -10.15
N LEU A 3 -3.73 -5.96 -10.04
CA LEU A 3 -3.68 -5.11 -8.85
C LEU A 3 -5.04 -4.48 -8.51
N ARG A 4 -5.79 -4.02 -9.53
CA ARG A 4 -7.12 -3.45 -9.32
C ARG A 4 -8.08 -4.48 -8.71
N GLN A 5 -8.06 -5.72 -9.19
CA GLN A 5 -8.92 -6.78 -8.65
C GLN A 5 -8.55 -7.11 -7.20
N THR A 6 -7.26 -7.28 -6.92
CA THR A 6 -6.76 -7.52 -5.56
C THR A 6 -7.16 -6.42 -4.60
N VAL A 7 -6.96 -5.15 -4.96
CA VAL A 7 -7.33 -4.03 -4.09
C VAL A 7 -8.85 -3.96 -3.91
N SER A 8 -9.65 -4.24 -4.93
CA SER A 8 -11.13 -4.27 -4.81
C SER A 8 -11.59 -5.28 -3.77
N ILE A 9 -11.08 -6.52 -3.84
CA ILE A 9 -11.39 -7.58 -2.87
C ILE A 9 -11.00 -7.16 -1.45
N VAL A 10 -9.85 -6.52 -1.30
CA VAL A 10 -9.35 -6.06 0.00
C VAL A 10 -10.22 -4.95 0.57
N VAL A 11 -10.66 -4.00 -0.26
CA VAL A 11 -11.60 -2.94 0.14
C VAL A 11 -12.91 -3.56 0.62
N ASP A 12 -13.47 -4.47 -0.16
CA ASP A 12 -14.74 -5.12 0.15
C ASP A 12 -14.65 -5.88 1.48
N ILE A 13 -13.58 -6.66 1.70
CA ILE A 13 -13.36 -7.38 2.96
C ILE A 13 -13.17 -6.40 4.12
N ALA A 14 -12.27 -5.41 3.98
CA ALA A 14 -11.93 -4.51 5.06
C ALA A 14 -13.10 -3.61 5.47
N SER A 15 -13.95 -3.22 4.53
CA SER A 15 -15.17 -2.42 4.78
C SER A 15 -16.16 -3.12 5.74
N VAL A 16 -16.10 -4.45 5.84
CA VAL A 16 -16.92 -5.22 6.80
C VAL A 16 -16.36 -5.16 8.22
N PHE A 17 -15.03 -5.05 8.36
CA PHE A 17 -14.34 -5.17 9.65
C PHE A 17 -13.95 -3.83 10.28
N ASP A 18 -13.71 -2.80 9.47
CA ASP A 18 -13.30 -1.48 9.95
C ASP A 18 -14.34 -0.40 9.59
N PRO A 19 -15.12 0.09 10.57
CA PRO A 19 -16.05 1.19 10.33
C PRO A 19 -15.34 2.53 10.09
N ASN A 20 -14.03 2.62 10.35
CA ASN A 20 -13.21 3.81 10.11
C ASN A 20 -12.52 3.80 8.73
N ASP A 21 -12.97 2.91 7.83
CA ASP A 21 -12.51 2.80 6.45
C ASP A 21 -11.04 2.36 6.33
N ILE A 22 -10.54 2.26 5.08
CA ILE A 22 -9.15 1.89 4.80
C ILE A 22 -8.35 3.02 4.13
N ASP A 23 -7.07 3.09 4.47
CA ASP A 23 -6.11 3.96 3.80
C ASP A 23 -5.26 3.16 2.81
N ILE A 24 -5.04 3.72 1.62
CA ILE A 24 -4.31 3.08 0.53
C ILE A 24 -3.11 3.95 0.14
N PHE A 25 -1.92 3.37 0.29
CA PHE A 25 -0.66 4.02 -0.01
C PHE A 25 -0.06 3.42 -1.29
N PHE A 26 -0.08 4.19 -2.38
CA PHE A 26 0.60 3.83 -3.61
C PHE A 26 2.07 4.25 -3.54
N LEU A 27 2.99 3.44 -4.05
CA LEU A 27 4.44 3.75 -4.00
C LEU A 27 4.82 5.01 -4.80
N ASN A 28 4.20 5.17 -5.97
CA ASN A 28 4.56 6.20 -6.96
C ASN A 28 3.37 7.07 -7.41
N CYS A 29 2.26 7.00 -6.69
CA CYS A 29 1.04 7.74 -7.01
C CYS A 29 0.48 8.43 -5.76
N GLN A 30 -0.56 9.23 -5.96
CA GLN A 30 -1.24 9.92 -4.87
C GLN A 30 -1.83 8.92 -3.87
N ARG A 31 -1.59 9.16 -2.57
CA ARG A 31 -2.21 8.41 -1.46
C ARG A 31 -3.72 8.66 -1.42
N MET A 32 -4.47 7.64 -1.01
CA MET A 32 -5.91 7.72 -0.80
C MET A 32 -6.24 7.39 0.65
N ARG A 33 -7.16 8.16 1.24
CA ARG A 33 -7.60 7.99 2.62
C ARG A 33 -9.09 7.70 2.67
N ASN A 34 -9.51 7.00 3.71
CA ASN A 34 -10.90 6.69 3.99
C ASN A 34 -11.64 6.10 2.77
N VAL A 35 -11.00 5.14 2.11
CA VAL A 35 -11.57 4.44 0.97
C VAL A 35 -12.62 3.45 1.49
N ARG A 36 -13.84 3.59 1.00
CA ARG A 36 -15.02 2.78 1.36
C ARG A 36 -15.47 1.89 0.23
N HIS A 37 -15.30 2.39 -0.99
CA HIS A 37 -15.88 1.79 -2.18
C HIS A 37 -14.83 1.71 -3.28
N THR A 38 -14.83 0.58 -3.97
CA THR A 38 -13.88 0.28 -5.04
C THR A 38 -13.92 1.32 -6.18
N GLU A 39 -15.06 1.96 -6.42
CA GLU A 39 -15.23 3.01 -7.44
C GLU A 39 -14.31 4.21 -7.20
N GLN A 40 -13.98 4.50 -5.94
CA GLN A 40 -13.07 5.60 -5.58
C GLN A 40 -11.66 5.39 -6.15
N LEU A 41 -11.29 4.14 -6.47
CA LEU A 41 -9.97 3.80 -6.98
C LEU A 41 -9.84 3.95 -8.50
N ILE A 42 -10.96 4.06 -9.22
CA ILE A 42 -10.97 4.13 -10.69
C ILE A 42 -10.05 5.24 -11.23
N PRO A 43 -10.06 6.48 -10.69
CA PRO A 43 -9.20 7.55 -11.20
C PRO A 43 -7.70 7.27 -10.99
N VAL A 44 -7.33 6.59 -9.90
CA VAL A 44 -5.92 6.30 -9.61
C VAL A 44 -5.37 5.24 -10.56
N PHE A 45 -6.18 4.26 -10.95
CA PHE A 45 -5.79 3.26 -11.94
C PHE A 45 -5.81 3.77 -13.39
N ALA A 46 -6.27 5.00 -13.64
CA ALA A 46 -6.23 5.59 -14.98
C ALA A 46 -4.80 5.98 -15.40
N ILE A 47 -3.91 6.22 -14.44
CA ILE A 47 -2.51 6.54 -14.67
C ILE A 47 -1.67 5.33 -14.26
N PRO A 48 -0.87 4.73 -15.18
CA PRO A 48 -0.01 3.63 -14.80
C PRO A 48 1.06 4.10 -13.79
N PRO A 49 1.38 3.30 -12.77
CA PRO A 49 2.45 3.64 -11.84
C PRO A 49 3.79 3.68 -12.59
N ALA A 50 4.65 4.63 -12.22
CA ALA A 50 5.97 4.79 -12.81
C ALA A 50 7.01 5.12 -11.73
N GLY A 51 8.22 4.58 -11.82
CA GLY A 51 9.29 4.84 -10.86
C GLY A 51 9.80 3.59 -10.17
N SER A 52 10.50 3.78 -9.05
CA SER A 52 11.12 2.72 -8.26
C SER A 52 10.12 2.05 -7.29
N THR A 53 10.56 1.07 -6.51
CA THR A 53 9.74 0.30 -5.56
C THR A 53 10.24 0.47 -4.12
N PRO A 54 10.22 1.70 -3.55
CA PRO A 54 10.81 2.01 -2.24
C PRO A 54 9.92 1.56 -1.08
N ILE A 55 9.66 0.25 -1.00
CA ILE A 55 8.72 -0.37 -0.06
C ILE A 55 9.09 -0.08 1.39
N VAL A 56 10.39 -0.16 1.74
CA VAL A 56 10.87 0.09 3.11
C VAL A 56 10.60 1.54 3.53
N ARG A 57 10.83 2.51 2.64
CA ARG A 57 10.54 3.92 2.92
C ARG A 57 9.03 4.10 3.16
N MET A 58 8.21 3.59 2.24
CA MET A 58 6.75 3.73 2.35
C MET A 58 6.23 3.09 3.64
N LEU A 59 6.72 1.90 3.99
CA LEU A 59 6.32 1.22 5.21
C LEU A 59 6.69 2.02 6.47
N ARG A 60 7.89 2.61 6.52
CA ARG A 60 8.28 3.50 7.63
C ARG A 60 7.36 4.71 7.72
N GLN A 61 7.01 5.31 6.60
CA GLN A 61 6.07 6.43 6.55
C GLN A 61 4.69 6.02 7.07
N VAL A 62 4.14 4.89 6.62
CA VAL A 62 2.84 4.38 7.10
C VAL A 62 2.88 4.12 8.61
N LEU A 63 3.93 3.48 9.12
CA LEU A 63 4.08 3.20 10.55
C LEU A 63 4.27 4.48 11.39
N GLN A 64 4.83 5.54 10.82
CA GLN A 64 4.91 6.86 11.46
C GLN A 64 3.56 7.58 11.45
N GLU A 65 2.86 7.58 10.30
CA GLU A 65 1.53 8.18 10.16
C GLU A 65 0.50 7.50 11.05
N LYS A 66 0.63 6.18 11.27
CA LYS A 66 -0.30 5.36 12.05
C LYS A 66 0.11 5.11 13.49
N GLN A 67 1.07 5.86 14.03
CA GLN A 67 1.58 5.66 15.39
C GLN A 67 0.48 5.66 16.45
N VAL A 68 -0.48 6.59 16.34
CA VAL A 68 -1.58 6.71 17.30
C VAL A 68 -2.52 5.51 17.17
N GLU A 69 -2.95 5.18 15.94
CA GLU A 69 -3.84 4.05 15.68
C GLU A 69 -3.24 2.71 16.09
N ILE A 70 -1.92 2.53 15.95
CA ILE A 70 -1.21 1.32 16.39
C ILE A 70 -1.27 1.14 17.92
N GLN A 71 -1.34 2.23 18.68
CA GLN A 71 -1.47 2.16 20.14
C GLN A 71 -2.89 1.82 20.58
N GLU A 72 -3.89 2.20 19.79
CA GLU A 72 -5.31 2.02 20.11
C GLU A 72 -5.90 0.73 19.55
N ARG A 73 -5.39 0.25 18.41
CA ARG A 73 -5.90 -0.94 17.71
C ARG A 73 -4.82 -1.67 16.92
N LYS A 74 -5.11 -2.92 16.55
CA LYS A 74 -4.21 -3.70 15.67
C LYS A 74 -4.27 -3.15 14.26
N LEU A 75 -3.11 -2.90 13.66
CA LEU A 75 -2.98 -2.47 12.26
C LEU A 75 -2.60 -3.67 11.37
N LEU A 76 -3.40 -3.93 10.34
CA LEU A 76 -3.07 -4.86 9.26
C LEU A 76 -2.54 -4.05 8.07
N ILE A 77 -1.31 -4.34 7.64
CA ILE A 77 -0.72 -3.73 6.43
C ILE A 77 -0.63 -4.81 5.37
N LEU A 78 -1.36 -4.63 4.27
CA LEU A 78 -1.23 -5.46 3.08
C LEU A 78 -0.32 -4.78 2.06
N ILE A 79 0.73 -5.47 1.64
CA ILE A 79 1.65 -4.99 0.60
C ILE A 79 1.44 -5.86 -0.64
N ALA A 80 0.98 -5.25 -1.73
CA ALA A 80 0.84 -5.89 -3.03
C ALA A 80 1.84 -5.28 -4.01
N THR A 81 2.80 -6.09 -4.49
CA THR A 81 3.84 -5.67 -5.44
C THR A 81 4.20 -6.85 -6.34
N ASP A 82 4.47 -6.57 -7.62
CA ASP A 82 5.04 -7.50 -8.60
C ASP A 82 6.56 -7.26 -8.81
N GLY A 83 7.09 -6.15 -8.29
CA GLY A 83 8.50 -5.76 -8.38
C GLY A 83 9.32 -6.07 -7.12
N VAL A 84 10.64 -6.15 -7.30
CA VAL A 84 11.63 -6.31 -6.23
C VAL A 84 11.79 -4.99 -5.47
N PRO A 85 11.87 -4.97 -4.13
CA PRO A 85 12.10 -3.74 -3.37
C PRO A 85 13.39 -3.02 -3.77
N THR A 86 13.32 -1.70 -3.89
CA THR A 86 14.48 -0.83 -4.14
C THR A 86 14.70 0.16 -2.99
N ASP A 87 15.88 0.77 -2.96
CA ASP A 87 16.11 2.01 -2.22
C ASP A 87 15.54 3.24 -2.94
N ASP A 88 15.81 4.43 -2.38
CA ASP A 88 15.38 5.71 -2.97
C ASP A 88 16.11 6.06 -4.27
N GLY A 89 17.28 5.46 -4.53
CA GLY A 89 18.02 5.56 -5.78
C GLY A 89 17.57 4.55 -6.84
N GLY A 90 16.56 3.72 -6.56
CA GLY A 90 16.09 2.66 -7.45
C GLY A 90 17.00 1.43 -7.49
N GLN A 91 17.98 1.34 -6.59
CA GLN A 91 18.88 0.20 -6.51
C GLN A 91 18.25 -0.94 -5.69
N GLN A 92 18.38 -2.16 -6.18
CA GLN A 92 17.91 -3.34 -5.47
C GLN A 92 18.93 -3.72 -4.39
N HIS A 93 18.51 -3.71 -3.13
CA HIS A 93 19.31 -4.22 -2.02
C HIS A 93 18.91 -5.66 -1.73
N ILE A 94 19.23 -6.58 -2.65
CA ILE A 94 19.11 -8.01 -2.39
C ILE A 94 20.33 -8.42 -1.57
N LYS A 95 20.18 -8.52 -0.24
CA LYS A 95 21.16 -9.30 0.54
C LYS A 95 21.02 -10.75 0.06
N ARG A 96 22.02 -11.25 -0.68
CA ARG A 96 22.20 -12.70 -0.82
C ARG A 96 22.38 -13.27 0.58
N VAL A 97 21.34 -13.93 1.07
CA VAL A 97 21.48 -14.82 2.21
C VAL A 97 22.19 -16.05 1.64
N TRP A 98 23.51 -16.10 1.83
CA TRP A 98 24.29 -17.29 1.48
C TRP A 98 23.84 -18.44 2.39
N MET A 99 23.38 -19.54 1.78
CA MET A 99 23.32 -20.87 2.39
C MET A 99 24.64 -21.58 2.14
#